data_AF-A0A661B6K4-F1
#
_entry.id   AF-A0A661B6K4-F1
#
_cell.length_a   1.000
_cell.length_b   1.000
_cell.length_c   1.000
_cell.angle_alpha   90.00
_cell.angle_beta   90.00
_cell.angle_gamma   90.00
#
_symmetry.space_group_name_H-M   'P 1'
#
loop_
_entity.id
_entity.type
_entity.pdbx_description
1 polymer ?
#
loop_
_entity_poly.entity_id
_entity_poly.type
_entity_poly.pdbx_seq_one_letter_code
_entity_poly.pdbx_strand_id
1 'polypeptide(L)'
;MYARCDDDAGNSSLVDSIKLIYDNTPPDCDIIFPESLGVYSCVTWDPRDIEVVAWDTGNGLTFGEVAGVKDVYVAIEDTLREAWWNGAHGIWTATPWIYNEAAYFPLSDSWIYDAFSALSARAYILNLYAYAVDTLNNYIEPNDTIQVALDCVHPYSFLDIGDVNIDSIIFRENFVSDDGGFHVSYPDGGPDTMFWEWCGGTGVWATDCSGDYLDDAIGWLISPEFDLTGMTLDEGQLLFMRINHDFDFEATFDGGQVEIQLDGGAWFVDSIGMPIMGVPYSACGIFPSLMGFTGADAGLSWFDITPYIGRRVRFRFTAASDVSNVAPGWEIGMFDIVRTNPAPIYTSATLPTMWHGHVIDTLTTVDDIQLAIRRIYDGDTYWWDHEAGAFIPTEIWFNPDLVENF
;
A
#
# COMPACT_ATOMS: atom_id res chain seq x y z
N MET A 1 37.16 4.39 -39.25
CA MET A 1 38.47 4.02 -39.85
C MET A 1 38.53 4.66 -41.24
N TYR A 2 39.69 5.14 -41.69
CA TYR A 2 39.84 5.78 -43.01
C TYR A 2 40.76 4.95 -43.89
N ALA A 3 40.35 4.67 -45.13
CA ALA A 3 41.21 4.08 -46.14
C ALA A 3 41.44 5.10 -47.26
N ARG A 4 42.70 5.22 -47.67
CA ARG A 4 43.12 5.99 -48.84
C ARG A 4 43.85 5.04 -49.78
N CYS A 5 43.52 5.09 -51.05
CA CYS A 5 44.21 4.36 -52.09
C CYS A 5 44.97 5.36 -52.96
N ASP A 6 46.28 5.19 -53.03
CA ASP A 6 47.16 5.91 -53.94
C ASP A 6 47.68 4.93 -54.99
N ASP A 7 47.79 5.36 -56.24
CA ASP A 7 48.50 4.61 -57.27
C ASP A 7 49.95 5.14 -57.46
N ASP A 8 50.80 4.36 -58.12
CA ASP A 8 52.20 4.72 -58.40
C ASP A 8 52.35 5.95 -59.32
N ALA A 9 51.24 6.44 -59.89
CA ALA A 9 51.18 7.65 -60.70
C ALA A 9 50.84 8.92 -59.89
N GLY A 10 50.59 8.79 -58.58
CA GLY A 10 50.31 9.90 -57.66
C GLY A 10 48.85 10.35 -57.66
N ASN A 11 47.93 9.56 -58.21
CA ASN A 11 46.50 9.85 -58.12
C ASN A 11 45.96 9.38 -56.77
N SER A 12 45.15 10.22 -56.12
CA SER A 12 44.43 9.87 -54.90
C SER A 12 42.93 10.01 -55.14
N SER A 13 42.13 9.05 -54.66
CA SER A 13 40.68 9.20 -54.60
C SER A 13 40.24 9.72 -53.22
N LEU A 14 39.11 10.44 -53.17
CA LEU A 14 38.59 11.01 -51.92
C LEU A 14 38.30 9.92 -50.90
N VAL A 15 38.63 10.23 -49.64
CA VAL A 15 38.50 9.35 -48.48
C VAL A 15 37.04 8.94 -48.32
N ASP A 16 36.76 7.65 -48.44
CA ASP A 16 35.48 7.09 -48.03
C ASP A 16 35.58 6.71 -46.54
N SER A 17 34.66 7.22 -45.72
CA SER A 17 34.72 7.05 -44.27
C SER A 17 33.80 5.90 -43.83
N ILE A 18 34.37 4.87 -43.20
CA ILE A 18 33.57 3.92 -42.41
C ILE A 18 33.40 4.50 -41.01
N LYS A 19 32.18 4.97 -40.72
CA LYS A 19 31.73 5.22 -39.35
C LYS A 19 31.56 3.88 -38.65
N LEU A 20 32.33 3.69 -37.58
CA LEU A 20 32.07 2.65 -36.59
C LEU A 20 31.30 3.34 -35.47
N ILE A 21 30.06 2.92 -35.23
CA ILE A 21 29.32 3.31 -34.04
C ILE A 21 29.86 2.42 -32.94
N TYR A 22 30.58 3.00 -31.99
CA TYR A 22 30.99 2.34 -30.76
C TYR A 22 29.99 2.78 -29.71
N ASP A 23 29.12 1.86 -29.30
CA ASP A 23 28.19 2.10 -28.22
C ASP A 23 28.80 1.62 -26.91
N ASN A 24 28.87 2.51 -25.93
CA ASN A 24 29.28 2.22 -24.57
C ASN A 24 28.27 2.76 -23.55
N THR A 25 27.11 3.21 -24.04
CA THR A 25 26.05 3.73 -23.19
C THR A 25 25.17 2.56 -22.85
N PRO A 26 24.94 2.26 -21.57
CA PRO A 26 23.95 1.26 -21.22
C PRO A 26 22.55 1.76 -21.63
N PRO A 27 21.64 0.85 -21.98
CA PRO A 27 20.27 1.23 -22.29
C PRO A 27 19.54 1.64 -21.01
N ASP A 28 18.52 2.45 -21.20
CA ASP A 28 17.63 2.95 -20.16
C ASP A 28 16.24 2.29 -20.32
N CYS A 29 15.45 2.26 -19.25
CA CYS A 29 14.08 1.75 -19.27
C CYS A 29 13.17 2.39 -18.24
N ASP A 30 11.90 2.53 -18.60
CA ASP A 30 10.82 3.01 -17.73
C ASP A 30 9.67 1.99 -17.71
N ILE A 31 9.10 1.77 -16.53
CA ILE A 31 7.86 1.04 -16.34
C ILE A 31 6.71 2.02 -16.61
N ILE A 32 5.97 1.78 -17.69
CA ILE A 32 4.88 2.67 -18.13
C ILE A 32 3.50 2.15 -17.75
N PHE A 33 3.41 0.86 -17.42
CA PHE A 33 2.23 0.27 -16.82
C PHE A 33 2.67 -0.91 -15.93
N PRO A 34 2.10 -1.05 -14.72
CA PRO A 34 1.14 -0.15 -14.08
C PRO A 34 1.70 1.27 -13.80
N GLU A 35 0.84 2.28 -13.71
CA GLU A 35 1.21 3.59 -13.17
C GLU A 35 1.67 3.47 -11.71
N SER A 36 2.70 4.25 -11.35
CA SER A 36 3.24 4.29 -9.99
C SER A 36 2.17 4.69 -8.97
N LEU A 37 2.14 4.01 -7.83
CA LEU A 37 1.12 4.14 -6.79
C LEU A 37 -0.31 3.81 -7.25
N GLY A 38 -0.45 3.22 -8.44
CA GLY A 38 -1.73 2.76 -8.96
C GLY A 38 -2.28 1.60 -8.13
N VAL A 39 -3.61 1.56 -8.02
CA VAL A 39 -4.34 0.50 -7.34
C VAL A 39 -5.10 -0.30 -8.38
N TYR A 40 -4.88 -1.62 -8.40
CA TYR A 40 -5.43 -2.46 -9.43
C TYR A 40 -6.13 -3.69 -8.87
N SER A 41 -7.24 -4.07 -9.49
CA SER A 41 -7.91 -5.32 -9.15
C SER A 41 -7.36 -6.48 -9.98
N CYS A 42 -7.13 -7.65 -9.39
CA CYS A 42 -6.74 -8.84 -10.15
C CYS A 42 -7.85 -9.37 -11.07
N VAL A 43 -9.07 -8.82 -10.98
CA VAL A 43 -10.19 -9.15 -11.87
C VAL A 43 -10.21 -8.25 -13.11
N THR A 44 -9.70 -7.01 -13.01
CA THR A 44 -9.66 -6.03 -14.11
C THR A 44 -8.26 -5.82 -14.68
N TRP A 45 -7.22 -6.24 -13.97
CA TRP A 45 -5.86 -6.36 -14.49
C TRP A 45 -5.90 -7.36 -15.65
N ASP A 46 -5.79 -6.87 -16.89
CA ASP A 46 -5.66 -7.78 -18.03
C ASP A 46 -4.37 -8.59 -17.78
N PRO A 47 -4.39 -9.93 -17.88
CA PRO A 47 -3.23 -10.79 -17.61
C PRO A 47 -1.99 -10.54 -18.50
N ARG A 48 -1.84 -9.36 -19.10
CA ARG A 48 -0.76 -8.97 -20.00
C ARG A 48 0.16 -7.88 -19.44
N ASP A 49 -0.15 -7.18 -18.36
CA ASP A 49 0.29 -5.78 -18.27
C ASP A 49 1.35 -5.47 -17.19
N ILE A 50 2.58 -5.99 -17.31
CA ILE A 50 3.73 -5.14 -16.91
C ILE A 50 4.39 -4.74 -18.22
N GLU A 51 4.26 -3.46 -18.55
CA GLU A 51 4.77 -2.88 -19.77
C GLU A 51 5.96 -1.98 -19.45
N VAL A 52 7.10 -2.33 -20.04
CA VAL A 52 8.35 -1.60 -19.91
C VAL A 52 8.74 -1.07 -21.28
N VAL A 53 9.10 0.20 -21.35
CA VAL A 53 9.72 0.78 -22.54
C VAL A 53 11.21 0.91 -22.26
N ALA A 54 12.04 0.48 -23.21
CA ALA A 54 13.48 0.55 -23.10
C ALA A 54 14.08 1.19 -24.34
N TRP A 55 15.17 1.96 -24.19
CA TRP A 55 15.86 2.63 -25.29
C TRP A 55 17.37 2.68 -25.06
N ASP A 56 18.13 2.61 -26.14
CA ASP A 56 19.61 2.59 -26.11
C ASP A 56 20.23 3.85 -26.74
N THR A 57 19.41 4.80 -27.19
CA THR A 57 19.90 6.06 -27.81
C THR A 57 19.37 7.29 -27.08
N GLY A 58 20.29 8.16 -26.65
CA GLY A 58 20.07 9.19 -25.65
C GLY A 58 18.81 10.05 -25.81
N ASN A 59 18.05 10.13 -24.71
CA ASN A 59 17.02 11.12 -24.35
C ASN A 59 16.41 11.93 -25.51
N GLY A 60 15.29 11.45 -26.08
CA GLY A 60 14.50 12.31 -26.96
C GLY A 60 13.40 11.69 -27.83
N LEU A 61 12.28 11.31 -27.22
CA LEU A 61 10.93 11.72 -27.67
C LEU A 61 10.34 11.23 -29.01
N THR A 62 10.65 10.03 -29.49
CA THR A 62 9.73 9.34 -30.42
C THR A 62 9.66 7.85 -30.14
N PHE A 63 8.51 7.38 -29.62
CA PHE A 63 8.10 5.97 -29.62
C PHE A 63 8.34 5.40 -31.04
N GLY A 64 9.17 4.36 -31.19
CA GLY A 64 9.36 3.69 -32.48
C GLY A 64 10.77 3.20 -32.85
N GLU A 65 11.81 3.41 -32.05
CA GLU A 65 13.17 2.93 -32.37
C GLU A 65 13.89 2.33 -31.15
N VAL A 66 13.48 1.12 -30.74
CA VAL A 66 14.16 0.24 -29.74
C VAL A 66 15.53 -0.27 -30.22
N ALA A 67 16.19 0.44 -31.14
CA ALA A 67 17.45 0.03 -31.73
C ALA A 67 18.53 0.01 -30.63
N GLY A 68 19.01 -1.19 -30.31
CA GLY A 68 20.12 -1.42 -29.38
C GLY A 68 19.77 -2.25 -28.15
N VAL A 69 18.49 -2.27 -27.72
CA VAL A 69 18.04 -3.13 -26.60
C VAL A 69 17.93 -4.58 -27.04
N LYS A 70 18.55 -5.48 -26.28
CA LYS A 70 18.59 -6.92 -26.51
C LYS A 70 17.56 -7.65 -25.66
N ASP A 71 17.53 -7.38 -24.36
CA ASP A 71 16.67 -8.04 -23.38
C ASP A 71 16.18 -7.00 -22.35
N VAL A 72 14.96 -7.17 -21.83
CA VAL A 72 14.42 -6.41 -20.69
C VAL A 72 14.01 -7.39 -19.60
N TYR A 73 14.29 -7.03 -18.36
CA TYR A 73 14.04 -7.87 -17.20
C TYR A 73 13.20 -7.16 -16.16
N VAL A 74 12.30 -7.90 -15.52
CA VAL A 74 11.42 -7.42 -14.45
C VAL A 74 11.61 -8.26 -13.19
N ALA A 75 11.75 -7.60 -12.04
CA ALA A 75 11.69 -8.22 -10.72
C ALA A 75 10.47 -7.73 -9.96
N ILE A 76 9.93 -8.60 -9.11
CA ILE A 76 8.75 -8.31 -8.29
C ILE A 76 9.05 -8.74 -6.87
N GLU A 77 8.94 -7.80 -5.95
CA GLU A 77 9.03 -8.03 -4.52
C GLU A 77 7.65 -7.84 -3.88
N ASP A 78 7.21 -8.83 -3.11
CA ASP A 78 6.15 -8.71 -2.14
C ASP A 78 6.73 -8.15 -0.85
N THR A 79 6.56 -6.84 -0.68
CA THR A 79 7.16 -6.06 0.42
C THR A 79 6.69 -6.53 1.79
N LEU A 80 5.47 -7.06 1.90
CA LEU A 80 4.93 -7.53 3.18
C LEU A 80 5.55 -8.85 3.62
N ARG A 81 6.02 -9.67 2.67
CA ARG A 81 6.59 -11.00 2.96
C ARG A 81 8.11 -11.04 2.83
N GLU A 82 8.73 -9.91 2.45
CA GLU A 82 10.14 -9.84 2.06
C GLU A 82 10.49 -10.95 1.06
N ALA A 83 9.58 -11.21 0.13
CA ALA A 83 9.64 -12.35 -0.77
C ALA A 83 9.63 -11.90 -2.23
N TRP A 84 10.40 -12.59 -3.05
CA TRP A 84 10.62 -12.25 -4.45
C TRP A 84 10.03 -13.32 -5.34
N TRP A 85 9.34 -12.86 -6.37
CA TRP A 85 8.68 -13.74 -7.31
C TRP A 85 9.70 -14.38 -8.25
N ASN A 86 9.59 -15.69 -8.45
CA ASN A 86 10.61 -16.44 -9.19
C ASN A 86 10.30 -16.70 -10.67
N GLY A 87 9.27 -16.05 -11.23
CA GLY A 87 8.82 -16.29 -12.61
C GLY A 87 7.85 -17.44 -12.78
N ALA A 88 7.67 -18.28 -11.74
CA ALA A 88 6.73 -19.39 -11.77
C ALA A 88 5.44 -19.06 -11.01
N HIS A 89 4.33 -19.57 -11.52
CA HIS A 89 2.99 -19.31 -10.99
C HIS A 89 2.90 -19.57 -9.48
N GLY A 90 2.61 -18.51 -8.70
CA GLY A 90 2.38 -18.58 -7.25
C GLY A 90 3.60 -18.93 -6.40
N ILE A 91 4.81 -18.95 -6.96
CA ILE A 91 6.02 -19.30 -6.20
C ILE A 91 6.79 -18.03 -5.83
N TRP A 92 6.93 -17.83 -4.51
CA TRP A 92 7.66 -16.73 -3.90
C TRP A 92 8.83 -17.30 -3.10
N THR A 93 9.97 -16.61 -3.11
CA THR A 93 11.18 -17.06 -2.42
C THR A 93 11.82 -15.94 -1.64
N ALA A 94 12.53 -16.25 -0.55
CA ALA A 94 13.30 -15.25 0.19
C ALA A 94 14.62 -14.84 -0.50
N THR A 95 14.88 -15.31 -1.73
CA THR A 95 16.08 -14.93 -2.48
C THR A 95 15.80 -13.61 -3.20
N PRO A 96 16.48 -12.51 -2.85
CA PRO A 96 16.19 -11.22 -3.44
C PRO A 96 16.66 -11.13 -4.89
N TRP A 97 16.09 -10.18 -5.63
CA TRP A 97 16.50 -9.80 -6.99
C TRP A 97 16.33 -10.90 -8.04
N ILE A 98 15.19 -11.62 -8.02
CA ILE A 98 14.88 -12.58 -9.09
C ILE A 98 14.25 -11.84 -10.27
N TYR A 99 15.05 -11.72 -11.33
CA TYR A 99 14.66 -11.05 -12.57
C TYR A 99 14.14 -12.05 -13.61
N ASN A 100 13.05 -11.66 -14.25
CA ASN A 100 12.35 -12.44 -15.27
C ASN A 100 12.35 -11.68 -16.59
N GLU A 101 12.69 -12.35 -17.68
CA GLU A 101 12.79 -11.74 -19.01
C GLU A 101 11.39 -11.40 -19.56
N ALA A 102 11.23 -10.17 -20.05
CA ALA A 102 10.02 -9.71 -20.72
C ALA A 102 10.06 -10.03 -22.22
N ALA A 103 8.90 -10.19 -22.85
CA ALA A 103 8.78 -10.45 -24.27
C ALA A 103 8.60 -9.16 -25.06
N TYR A 104 9.38 -8.96 -26.12
CA TYR A 104 9.21 -7.80 -27.00
C TYR A 104 7.89 -7.87 -27.78
N PHE A 105 7.10 -6.79 -27.75
CA PHE A 105 5.81 -6.65 -28.43
C PHE A 105 5.87 -5.59 -29.54
N PRO A 106 6.05 -6.00 -30.82
CA PRO A 106 6.36 -5.07 -31.91
C PRO A 106 5.25 -4.08 -32.29
N LEU A 107 4.01 -4.27 -31.80
CA LEU A 107 2.87 -3.41 -32.14
C LEU A 107 2.80 -2.15 -31.27
N SER A 108 3.31 -2.21 -30.05
CA SER A 108 3.39 -1.12 -29.08
C SER A 108 4.81 -0.60 -28.86
N ASP A 109 5.81 -1.26 -29.47
CA ASP A 109 7.23 -0.91 -29.29
C ASP A 109 7.70 -1.04 -27.84
N SER A 110 7.15 -2.02 -27.12
CA SER A 110 7.35 -2.22 -25.69
C SER A 110 7.70 -3.66 -25.34
N TRP A 111 8.19 -3.84 -24.12
CA TRP A 111 8.51 -5.14 -23.54
C TRP A 111 7.42 -5.50 -22.54
N ILE A 112 6.78 -6.63 -22.76
CA ILE A 112 5.59 -7.06 -22.03
C ILE A 112 5.91 -8.34 -21.27
N TYR A 113 5.59 -8.33 -19.97
CA TYR A 113 5.64 -9.54 -19.16
C TYR A 113 4.24 -10.13 -18.98
N ASP A 114 3.93 -11.21 -19.72
CA ASP A 114 2.58 -11.77 -19.85
C ASP A 114 2.29 -13.01 -18.96
N ALA A 115 3.24 -13.41 -18.11
CA ALA A 115 3.10 -14.58 -17.22
C ALA A 115 2.54 -14.23 -15.82
N PHE A 116 1.91 -13.07 -15.67
CA PHE A 116 1.45 -12.51 -14.39
C PHE A 116 0.18 -13.17 -13.81
N SER A 117 -0.10 -14.42 -14.20
CA SER A 117 -1.19 -15.24 -13.63
C SER A 117 -1.00 -15.61 -12.14
N ALA A 118 0.13 -15.20 -11.53
CA ALA A 118 0.65 -15.68 -10.26
C ALA A 118 0.03 -15.08 -8.99
N LEU A 119 -0.84 -14.07 -9.09
CA LEU A 119 -1.40 -13.37 -7.93
C LEU A 119 -2.77 -13.87 -7.48
N SER A 120 -3.30 -14.94 -8.08
CA SER A 120 -4.65 -15.43 -7.79
C SER A 120 -4.81 -15.89 -6.32
N ALA A 121 -5.17 -14.97 -5.41
CA ALA A 121 -6.00 -15.18 -4.21
C ALA A 121 -5.87 -14.09 -3.12
N ARG A 122 -4.96 -13.10 -3.23
CA ARG A 122 -4.65 -12.21 -2.08
C ARG A 122 -4.34 -10.77 -2.50
N ALA A 123 -4.40 -9.85 -1.54
CA ALA A 123 -3.88 -8.50 -1.70
C ALA A 123 -2.35 -8.48 -1.51
N TYR A 124 -1.65 -7.64 -2.28
CA TYR A 124 -0.19 -7.49 -2.25
C TYR A 124 0.22 -6.02 -2.38
N ILE A 125 1.25 -5.60 -1.63
CA ILE A 125 2.02 -4.38 -1.90
C ILE A 125 3.30 -4.82 -2.60
N LEU A 126 3.45 -4.44 -3.86
CA LEU A 126 4.56 -4.86 -4.70
C LEU A 126 5.52 -3.72 -5.01
N ASN A 127 6.81 -4.00 -4.96
CA ASN A 127 7.81 -3.21 -5.66
C ASN A 127 8.12 -3.89 -6.99
N LEU A 128 8.04 -3.11 -8.07
CA LEU A 128 8.42 -3.51 -9.41
C LEU A 128 9.75 -2.88 -9.77
N TYR A 129 10.65 -3.69 -10.30
CA TYR A 129 11.97 -3.28 -10.76
C TYR A 129 12.12 -3.66 -12.22
N ALA A 130 12.66 -2.77 -13.03
CA ALA A 130 13.02 -3.07 -14.41
C ALA A 130 14.48 -2.69 -14.70
N TYR A 131 15.12 -3.45 -15.59
CA TYR A 131 16.35 -3.02 -16.24
C TYR A 131 16.40 -3.55 -17.68
N ALA A 132 17.15 -2.87 -18.53
CA ALA A 132 17.40 -3.26 -19.91
C ALA A 132 18.87 -3.66 -20.12
N VAL A 133 19.10 -4.51 -21.12
CA VAL A 133 20.42 -4.96 -21.57
C VAL A 133 20.54 -4.70 -23.06
N ASP A 134 21.65 -4.12 -23.51
CA ASP A 134 21.87 -3.87 -24.93
C ASP A 134 22.46 -5.09 -25.66
N THR A 135 22.61 -4.98 -26.98
CA THR A 135 23.21 -6.02 -27.82
C THR A 135 24.69 -6.32 -27.51
N LEU A 136 25.36 -5.46 -26.74
CA LEU A 136 26.74 -5.62 -26.27
C LEU A 136 26.82 -6.14 -24.82
N ASN A 137 25.67 -6.36 -24.17
CA ASN A 137 25.48 -6.72 -22.76
C ASN A 137 25.93 -5.64 -21.76
N ASN A 138 25.83 -4.36 -22.14
CA ASN A 138 25.88 -3.28 -21.18
C ASN A 138 24.52 -3.18 -20.46
N TYR A 139 24.54 -2.88 -19.16
CA TYR A 139 23.35 -2.64 -18.35
C TYR A 139 23.67 -1.64 -17.23
N ILE A 140 22.66 -0.94 -16.73
CA ILE A 140 22.70 -0.17 -15.47
C ILE A 140 21.84 -0.93 -14.45
N GLU A 141 22.26 -0.90 -13.17
CA GLU A 141 21.43 -1.40 -12.07
C GLU A 141 20.05 -0.69 -12.08
N PRO A 142 18.97 -1.31 -11.59
CA PRO A 142 17.60 -0.81 -11.80
C PRO A 142 17.49 0.67 -11.49
N ASN A 143 17.12 1.44 -12.50
CA ASN A 143 17.01 2.89 -12.40
C ASN A 143 15.55 3.36 -12.27
N ASP A 144 14.60 2.48 -12.57
CA ASP A 144 13.19 2.70 -12.32
C ASP A 144 12.63 1.70 -11.31
N THR A 145 11.85 2.23 -10.37
CA THR A 145 11.18 1.46 -9.33
C THR A 145 9.82 2.09 -9.09
N ILE A 146 8.79 1.28 -9.22
CA ILE A 146 7.43 1.71 -8.90
C ILE A 146 6.81 0.77 -7.88
N GLN A 147 6.02 1.35 -7.00
CA GLN A 147 5.24 0.62 -6.01
C GLN A 147 3.79 0.56 -6.46
N VAL A 148 3.16 -0.60 -6.34
CA VAL A 148 1.75 -0.80 -6.69
C VAL A 148 1.03 -1.66 -5.67
N ALA A 149 -0.28 -1.42 -5.55
CA ALA A 149 -1.17 -2.22 -4.73
C ALA A 149 -2.08 -3.08 -5.63
N LEU A 150 -2.07 -4.39 -5.40
CA LEU A 150 -2.91 -5.34 -6.13
C LEU A 150 -3.93 -5.95 -5.19
N ASP A 151 -5.20 -5.82 -5.54
CA ASP A 151 -6.33 -6.34 -4.77
C ASP A 151 -7.11 -7.39 -5.58
N CYS A 152 -6.93 -8.65 -5.24
CA CYS A 152 -7.61 -9.75 -5.91
C CYS A 152 -9.03 -10.03 -5.39
N VAL A 153 -9.50 -9.28 -4.39
CA VAL A 153 -10.66 -9.68 -3.58
C VAL A 153 -11.80 -8.64 -3.57
N HIS A 154 -11.68 -7.43 -4.15
CA HIS A 154 -12.74 -6.50 -4.67
C HIS A 154 -12.21 -5.02 -4.61
N PRO A 155 -12.75 -4.03 -5.36
CA PRO A 155 -12.20 -2.68 -5.35
C PRO A 155 -12.59 -1.89 -4.09
N TYR A 156 -11.65 -1.67 -3.18
CA TYR A 156 -11.77 -0.65 -2.14
C TYR A 156 -10.45 0.12 -1.98
N SER A 157 -10.55 1.42 -1.79
CA SER A 157 -9.42 2.32 -1.54
C SER A 157 -8.79 1.99 -0.20
N PHE A 158 -7.56 1.50 -0.21
CA PHE A 158 -6.74 1.40 0.99
C PHE A 158 -5.73 2.53 1.02
N LEU A 159 -5.79 3.29 2.11
CA LEU A 159 -4.74 4.17 2.56
C LEU A 159 -3.66 3.28 3.20
N ASP A 160 -2.44 3.32 2.69
CA ASP A 160 -1.28 2.78 3.40
C ASP A 160 -1.04 3.68 4.62
N ILE A 161 -1.47 3.22 5.78
CA ILE A 161 -1.40 3.98 7.03
C ILE A 161 -0.34 3.35 7.93
N GLY A 162 0.93 3.49 7.53
CA GLY A 162 2.09 3.15 8.36
C GLY A 162 2.17 3.92 9.68
N ASP A 163 1.36 4.98 9.85
CA ASP A 163 1.09 5.62 11.14
C ASP A 163 -0.31 6.27 11.05
N VAL A 164 -1.32 5.68 11.70
CA VAL A 164 -2.65 6.33 11.77
C VAL A 164 -2.45 7.51 12.71
N ASN A 165 -2.15 8.67 12.14
CA ASN A 165 -2.04 9.89 12.90
C ASN A 165 -3.46 10.27 13.34
N ILE A 166 -3.84 9.81 14.53
CA ILE A 166 -5.15 10.08 15.12
C ILE A 166 -5.19 11.58 15.44
N ASP A 167 -6.06 12.30 14.74
CA ASP A 167 -6.37 13.70 15.06
C ASP A 167 -7.13 13.76 16.38
N SER A 168 -8.19 12.95 16.48
CA SER A 168 -9.06 12.96 17.64
C SER A 168 -9.70 11.60 17.90
N ILE A 169 -9.89 11.31 19.19
CA ILE A 169 -10.68 10.19 19.69
C ILE A 169 -12.08 10.73 19.97
N ILE A 170 -13.06 10.27 19.21
CA ILE A 170 -14.46 10.69 19.32
C ILE A 170 -15.15 9.92 20.45
N PHE A 171 -14.84 8.64 20.55
CA PHE A 171 -15.29 7.77 21.62
C PHE A 171 -14.17 6.82 21.99
N ARG A 172 -14.04 6.54 23.28
CA ARG A 172 -13.16 5.51 23.82
C ARG A 172 -13.83 4.87 25.00
N GLU A 173 -13.83 3.55 24.99
CA GLU A 173 -14.14 2.74 26.14
C GLU A 173 -13.01 1.73 26.38
N ASN A 174 -12.59 1.57 27.63
CA ASN A 174 -11.60 0.57 28.04
C ASN A 174 -12.15 -0.48 29.00
N PHE A 175 -13.45 -0.40 29.31
CA PHE A 175 -14.23 -1.29 30.14
C PHE A 175 -13.73 -1.49 31.58
N VAL A 176 -12.82 -0.63 32.06
CA VAL A 176 -12.22 -0.76 33.40
C VAL A 176 -13.18 -0.26 34.48
N SER A 177 -13.86 0.85 34.23
CA SER A 177 -14.75 1.51 35.20
C SER A 177 -16.21 1.11 35.07
N ASP A 178 -16.65 0.78 33.86
CA ASP A 178 -18.04 0.47 33.53
C ASP A 178 -18.12 -0.33 32.22
N ASP A 179 -19.35 -0.62 31.80
CA ASP A 179 -19.67 -1.45 30.64
C ASP A 179 -19.68 -0.67 29.31
N GLY A 180 -19.39 0.64 29.33
CA GLY A 180 -19.42 1.53 28.18
C GLY A 180 -20.81 1.79 27.61
N GLY A 181 -21.87 1.36 28.30
CA GLY A 181 -23.23 1.33 27.75
C GLY A 181 -23.45 0.21 26.73
N PHE A 182 -22.53 -0.75 26.62
CA PHE A 182 -22.73 -1.95 25.83
C PHE A 182 -23.77 -2.85 26.52
N HIS A 183 -24.50 -3.61 25.73
CA HIS A 183 -25.48 -4.55 26.26
C HIS A 183 -25.51 -5.84 25.46
N VAL A 184 -25.94 -6.90 26.13
CA VAL A 184 -26.01 -8.23 25.55
C VAL A 184 -27.40 -8.51 25.01
N SER A 185 -27.48 -9.20 23.88
CA SER A 185 -28.72 -9.70 23.29
C SER A 185 -28.52 -11.11 22.74
N TYR A 186 -29.61 -11.86 22.60
CA TYR A 186 -29.60 -13.25 22.13
C TYR A 186 -30.72 -13.51 21.12
N PRO A 187 -30.59 -14.51 20.23
CA PRO A 187 -31.68 -14.87 19.33
C PRO A 187 -32.88 -15.42 20.09
N ASP A 188 -34.07 -15.01 19.66
CA ASP A 188 -35.32 -15.56 20.18
C ASP A 188 -35.49 -17.02 19.73
N GLY A 189 -35.40 -17.95 20.69
CA GLY A 189 -35.75 -19.36 20.48
C GLY A 189 -34.77 -20.18 19.62
N GLY A 190 -33.47 -19.95 19.79
CA GLY A 190 -32.40 -20.60 19.04
C GLY A 190 -31.54 -21.60 19.85
N PRO A 191 -30.30 -21.86 19.39
CA PRO A 191 -29.26 -22.62 20.11
C PRO A 191 -29.04 -22.14 21.56
N ASP A 192 -28.16 -22.81 22.30
CA ASP A 192 -27.77 -22.33 23.64
C ASP A 192 -27.22 -20.89 23.55
N THR A 193 -27.29 -20.14 24.65
CA THR A 193 -26.86 -18.74 24.65
C THR A 193 -25.36 -18.66 24.86
N MET A 194 -24.62 -18.14 23.87
CA MET A 194 -23.23 -17.73 24.07
C MET A 194 -23.26 -16.57 25.04
N PHE A 195 -22.79 -16.77 26.26
CA PHE A 195 -22.80 -15.71 27.24
C PHE A 195 -21.88 -14.58 26.79
N TRP A 196 -22.21 -13.36 27.20
CA TRP A 196 -21.30 -12.23 27.14
C TRP A 196 -21.35 -11.63 28.54
N GLU A 197 -20.19 -11.50 29.16
CA GLU A 197 -20.05 -10.99 30.51
C GLU A 197 -19.07 -9.82 30.51
N TRP A 198 -19.45 -8.77 31.22
CA TRP A 198 -18.52 -7.69 31.50
C TRP A 198 -17.60 -8.13 32.64
N CYS A 199 -16.34 -8.38 32.32
CA CYS A 199 -15.31 -8.82 33.26
C CYS A 199 -14.75 -7.59 34.02
N GLY A 200 -15.60 -6.94 34.81
CA GLY A 200 -15.24 -5.74 35.55
C GLY A 200 -13.96 -5.93 36.37
N GLY A 201 -12.94 -5.12 36.09
CA GLY A 201 -11.62 -5.20 36.72
C GLY A 201 -10.48 -5.70 35.82
N THR A 202 -10.77 -6.42 34.73
CA THR A 202 -9.79 -6.75 33.68
C THR A 202 -9.89 -5.83 32.45
N GLY A 203 -11.00 -5.09 32.33
CA GLY A 203 -11.17 -4.09 31.26
C GLY A 203 -11.63 -4.71 29.93
N VAL A 204 -12.43 -5.77 29.98
CA VAL A 204 -12.94 -6.45 28.79
C VAL A 204 -14.40 -6.88 28.96
N TRP A 205 -15.09 -7.02 27.84
CA TRP A 205 -16.23 -7.90 27.68
C TRP A 205 -15.74 -9.24 27.14
N ALA A 206 -16.18 -10.37 27.70
CA ALA A 206 -15.77 -11.69 27.23
C ALA A 206 -16.98 -12.59 26.99
N THR A 207 -16.86 -13.58 26.12
CA THR A 207 -17.88 -14.63 25.98
C THR A 207 -17.99 -15.52 27.22
N ASP A 208 -16.90 -15.68 27.97
CA ASP A 208 -16.89 -16.20 29.34
C ASP A 208 -15.67 -15.60 30.07
N CYS A 209 -15.86 -14.96 31.23
CA CYS A 209 -14.76 -14.36 31.99
C CYS A 209 -13.86 -15.38 32.71
N SER A 210 -14.25 -16.65 32.78
CA SER A 210 -13.60 -17.64 33.65
C SER A 210 -13.54 -19.06 33.10
N GLY A 211 -13.86 -19.26 31.82
CA GLY A 211 -13.99 -20.57 31.23
C GLY A 211 -14.04 -20.53 29.70
N ASP A 212 -14.45 -21.67 29.15
CA ASP A 212 -14.66 -21.83 27.72
C ASP A 212 -16.11 -21.49 27.37
N TYR A 213 -16.37 -21.07 26.12
CA TYR A 213 -17.73 -20.88 25.64
C TYR A 213 -18.55 -22.19 25.62
N LEU A 214 -19.84 -22.12 25.30
CA LEU A 214 -20.72 -23.29 25.22
C LEU A 214 -20.75 -23.90 23.81
N ASP A 215 -20.94 -25.21 23.71
CA ASP A 215 -21.30 -25.87 22.46
C ASP A 215 -22.67 -25.37 21.95
N ASP A 216 -22.84 -25.35 20.62
CA ASP A 216 -24.06 -24.97 19.89
C ASP A 216 -24.64 -23.66 20.42
N ALA A 217 -23.81 -22.62 20.47
CA ALA A 217 -24.14 -21.38 21.13
C ALA A 217 -23.96 -20.14 20.24
N ILE A 218 -24.81 -19.13 20.45
CA ILE A 218 -24.68 -17.84 19.77
C ILE A 218 -25.09 -16.69 20.68
N GLY A 219 -24.43 -15.54 20.53
CA GLY A 219 -24.68 -14.38 21.39
C GLY A 219 -24.07 -13.12 20.83
N TRP A 220 -24.65 -11.99 21.25
CA TRP A 220 -24.35 -10.69 20.70
C TRP A 220 -24.01 -9.68 21.79
N LEU A 221 -22.84 -9.07 21.68
CA LEU A 221 -22.51 -7.84 22.40
C LEU A 221 -22.78 -6.64 21.49
N ILE A 222 -23.58 -5.69 21.95
CA ILE A 222 -24.06 -4.57 21.14
C ILE A 222 -23.58 -3.25 21.74
N SER A 223 -22.93 -2.42 20.93
CA SER A 223 -22.49 -1.08 21.31
C SER A 223 -23.66 -0.14 21.58
N PRO A 224 -23.42 1.00 22.27
CA PRO A 224 -24.30 2.15 22.17
C PRO A 224 -24.53 2.59 20.73
N GLU A 225 -25.53 3.45 20.55
CA GLU A 225 -25.75 4.15 19.28
C GLU A 225 -24.85 5.36 19.16
N PHE A 226 -24.13 5.45 18.05
CA PHE A 226 -23.31 6.60 17.70
C PHE A 226 -24.01 7.44 16.65
N ASP A 227 -24.29 8.69 16.98
CA ASP A 227 -24.93 9.64 16.06
C ASP A 227 -23.89 10.38 15.23
N LEU A 228 -23.73 9.96 13.97
CA LEU A 228 -22.81 10.58 13.00
C LEU A 228 -23.55 11.54 12.06
N THR A 229 -24.83 11.84 12.30
CA THR A 229 -25.65 12.65 11.38
C THR A 229 -25.16 14.08 11.19
N GLY A 230 -24.54 14.65 12.24
CA GLY A 230 -23.93 15.98 12.20
C GLY A 230 -22.42 15.96 11.98
N MET A 231 -21.82 14.79 11.74
CA MET A 231 -20.37 14.68 11.61
C MET A 231 -19.92 15.17 10.23
N THR A 232 -18.89 16.01 10.22
CA THR A 232 -18.16 16.39 9.01
C THR A 232 -16.70 16.02 9.17
N LEU A 233 -16.08 15.65 8.05
CA LEU A 233 -14.65 15.41 7.92
C LEU A 233 -14.07 16.47 6.99
N ASP A 234 -12.88 16.97 7.33
CA ASP A 234 -12.09 17.78 6.42
C ASP A 234 -11.52 16.89 5.30
N GLU A 235 -11.14 17.51 4.18
CA GLU A 235 -10.59 16.80 3.03
C GLU A 235 -9.38 15.95 3.43
N GLY A 236 -9.43 14.64 3.17
CA GLY A 236 -8.38 13.69 3.51
C GLY A 236 -8.48 13.10 4.92
N GLN A 237 -9.45 13.49 5.76
CA GLN A 237 -9.74 12.81 7.02
C GLN A 237 -10.58 11.55 6.79
N LEU A 238 -10.39 10.55 7.64
CA LEU A 238 -11.17 9.32 7.71
C LEU A 238 -11.67 9.07 9.13
N LEU A 239 -12.70 8.23 9.24
CA LEU A 239 -13.30 7.80 10.49
C LEU A 239 -13.18 6.28 10.64
N PHE A 240 -12.56 5.84 11.73
CA PHE A 240 -12.35 4.41 12.00
C PHE A 240 -13.00 3.99 13.31
N MET A 241 -13.53 2.77 13.32
CA MET A 241 -13.74 2.01 14.54
C MET A 241 -12.49 1.15 14.79
N ARG A 242 -12.03 1.09 16.03
CA ARG A 242 -10.90 0.25 16.42
C ARG A 242 -11.26 -0.56 17.65
N ILE A 243 -10.89 -1.83 17.65
CA ILE A 243 -11.01 -2.71 18.81
C ILE A 243 -9.65 -3.32 19.16
N ASN A 244 -9.37 -3.44 20.45
CA ASN A 244 -8.38 -4.38 20.96
C ASN A 244 -9.12 -5.64 21.41
N HIS A 245 -8.70 -6.80 20.93
CA HIS A 245 -9.38 -8.04 21.21
C HIS A 245 -8.42 -9.23 21.26
N ASP A 246 -8.81 -10.25 22.00
CA ASP A 246 -8.13 -11.54 22.10
C ASP A 246 -9.20 -12.61 21.86
N PHE A 247 -8.97 -13.52 20.93
CA PHE A 247 -9.91 -14.59 20.64
C PHE A 247 -9.20 -15.93 20.53
N ASP A 248 -9.88 -16.97 21.00
CA ASP A 248 -9.52 -18.38 20.88
C ASP A 248 -10.79 -19.19 20.64
N PHE A 249 -11.00 -19.54 19.38
CA PHE A 249 -12.12 -20.32 18.86
C PHE A 249 -11.61 -21.61 18.21
N GLU A 250 -12.47 -22.62 18.08
CA GLU A 250 -12.18 -23.76 17.20
C GLU A 250 -11.91 -23.26 15.77
N ALA A 251 -10.67 -23.48 15.31
CA ALA A 251 -10.22 -22.98 14.02
C ALA A 251 -11.10 -23.48 12.88
N THR A 252 -11.61 -22.55 12.08
CA THR A 252 -12.46 -22.73 10.90
C THR A 252 -13.90 -23.20 11.16
N PHE A 253 -14.28 -23.49 12.40
CA PHE A 253 -15.65 -23.92 12.75
C PHE A 253 -16.36 -22.83 13.52
N ASP A 254 -15.76 -22.38 14.62
CA ASP A 254 -16.31 -21.39 15.52
C ASP A 254 -15.73 -20.01 15.22
N GLY A 255 -16.43 -18.96 15.65
CA GLY A 255 -15.86 -17.64 15.45
C GLY A 255 -16.69 -16.44 15.86
N GLY A 256 -16.08 -15.29 15.59
CA GLY A 256 -16.61 -13.96 15.81
C GLY A 256 -16.82 -13.15 14.53
N GLN A 257 -17.88 -12.36 14.47
CA GLN A 257 -18.11 -11.34 13.43
C GLN A 257 -18.42 -9.98 14.02
N VAL A 258 -18.08 -8.93 13.27
CA VAL A 258 -18.53 -7.57 13.54
C VAL A 258 -19.60 -7.22 12.51
N GLU A 259 -20.78 -6.88 13.01
CA GLU A 259 -21.92 -6.47 12.20
C GLU A 259 -22.28 -5.02 12.51
N ILE A 260 -22.88 -4.34 11.53
CA ILE A 260 -23.33 -2.96 11.68
C ILE A 260 -24.84 -2.84 11.48
N GLN A 261 -25.45 -1.91 12.20
CA GLN A 261 -26.82 -1.47 12.00
C GLN A 261 -26.84 0.03 11.70
N LEU A 262 -27.63 0.44 10.70
CA LEU A 262 -27.82 1.83 10.32
C LEU A 262 -29.25 2.28 10.66
N ASP A 263 -29.39 3.38 11.41
CA ASP A 263 -30.66 4.04 11.76
C ASP A 263 -31.74 3.10 12.32
N GLY A 264 -31.34 2.09 13.10
CA GLY A 264 -32.25 1.09 13.67
C GLY A 264 -32.80 0.08 12.65
N GLY A 265 -32.16 -0.04 11.47
CA GLY A 265 -32.51 -1.00 10.42
C GLY A 265 -32.09 -2.44 10.72
N ALA A 266 -31.93 -3.25 9.67
CA ALA A 266 -31.42 -4.62 9.81
C ALA A 266 -29.91 -4.62 10.11
N TRP A 267 -29.44 -5.66 10.79
CA TRP A 267 -28.03 -5.98 10.94
C TRP A 267 -27.49 -6.60 9.65
N PHE A 268 -26.26 -6.24 9.28
CA PHE A 268 -25.56 -6.85 8.16
C PHE A 268 -24.05 -6.82 8.39
N VAL A 269 -23.36 -7.78 7.74
CA VAL A 269 -21.90 -7.76 7.54
C VAL A 269 -21.66 -7.07 6.20
N ASP A 270 -21.15 -5.84 6.22
CA ASP A 270 -20.68 -5.16 5.01
C ASP A 270 -19.22 -5.55 4.70
N SER A 271 -18.63 -5.06 3.61
CA SER A 271 -17.17 -5.11 3.40
C SER A 271 -16.37 -4.51 4.57
N ILE A 272 -17.02 -3.64 5.36
CA ILE A 272 -16.51 -3.02 6.59
C ILE A 272 -16.72 -3.89 7.84
N GLY A 273 -17.50 -4.98 7.79
CA GLY A 273 -17.50 -6.00 8.85
C GLY A 273 -16.20 -6.80 8.88
N MET A 274 -15.38 -6.70 7.82
CA MET A 274 -14.02 -7.19 7.79
C MET A 274 -13.06 -6.10 8.27
N PRO A 275 -12.07 -6.44 9.12
CA PRO A 275 -11.05 -5.47 9.50
C PRO A 275 -10.26 -5.06 8.27
N ILE A 276 -10.10 -3.75 8.09
CA ILE A 276 -9.25 -3.17 7.05
C ILE A 276 -7.76 -3.40 7.39
N MET A 277 -7.44 -3.44 8.68
CA MET A 277 -6.13 -3.76 9.21
C MET A 277 -6.31 -4.50 10.53
N GLY A 278 -5.42 -5.44 10.82
CA GLY A 278 -5.39 -6.11 12.12
C GLY A 278 -5.10 -7.59 12.02
N VAL A 279 -5.61 -8.32 13.01
CA VAL A 279 -5.48 -9.77 13.12
C VAL A 279 -6.26 -10.50 12.01
N PRO A 280 -5.92 -11.77 11.71
CA PRO A 280 -6.50 -12.52 10.61
C PRO A 280 -8.02 -12.64 10.70
N TYR A 281 -8.69 -12.33 9.59
CA TYR A 281 -10.11 -12.55 9.36
C TYR A 281 -10.23 -13.57 8.21
N SER A 282 -10.90 -14.70 8.43
CA SER A 282 -10.85 -15.82 7.46
C SER A 282 -12.16 -16.59 7.38
N ALA A 283 -12.25 -17.56 6.47
CA ALA A 283 -13.46 -18.36 6.31
C ALA A 283 -13.77 -19.14 7.60
N CYS A 284 -15.01 -19.03 8.08
CA CYS A 284 -15.47 -19.61 9.33
C CYS A 284 -16.78 -20.39 9.09
N GLY A 285 -16.82 -21.64 9.54
CA GLY A 285 -17.87 -22.62 9.22
C GLY A 285 -19.24 -22.24 9.76
N ILE A 286 -19.30 -21.66 10.96
CA ILE A 286 -20.55 -21.20 11.59
C ILE A 286 -21.18 -20.00 10.85
N PHE A 287 -20.40 -19.28 10.04
CA PHE A 287 -20.86 -18.17 9.21
C PHE A 287 -20.75 -18.52 7.72
N PRO A 288 -21.63 -19.39 7.20
CA PRO A 288 -21.52 -19.89 5.83
C PRO A 288 -21.56 -18.73 4.84
N SER A 289 -20.57 -18.69 3.93
CA SER A 289 -20.32 -17.63 2.92
C SER A 289 -19.80 -16.29 3.43
N LEU A 290 -19.47 -16.17 4.72
CA LEU A 290 -18.88 -14.97 5.31
C LEU A 290 -17.53 -15.29 5.98
N MET A 291 -16.74 -14.25 6.20
CA MET A 291 -15.48 -14.34 6.95
C MET A 291 -15.73 -14.02 8.43
N GLY A 292 -14.86 -14.49 9.31
CA GLY A 292 -14.93 -14.31 10.76
C GLY A 292 -13.55 -14.39 11.41
N PHE A 293 -13.46 -13.92 12.65
CA PHE A 293 -12.35 -14.25 13.55
C PHE A 293 -12.52 -15.69 13.99
N THR A 294 -11.53 -16.55 13.72
CA THR A 294 -11.57 -17.98 14.03
C THR A 294 -10.15 -18.48 14.28
N GLY A 295 -9.99 -19.54 15.07
CA GLY A 295 -8.69 -19.93 15.62
C GLY A 295 -8.31 -19.03 16.80
N ALA A 296 -7.00 -18.86 17.03
CA ALA A 296 -6.50 -18.06 18.15
C ALA A 296 -5.59 -16.92 17.67
N ASP A 297 -5.92 -15.68 18.02
CA ASP A 297 -5.07 -14.49 17.80
C ASP A 297 -5.48 -13.33 18.72
N ALA A 298 -4.57 -12.38 18.92
CA ALA A 298 -4.81 -11.21 19.76
C ALA A 298 -4.16 -9.97 19.18
N GLY A 299 -4.86 -8.83 19.24
CA GLY A 299 -4.33 -7.57 18.78
C GLY A 299 -5.39 -6.51 18.48
N LEU A 300 -5.01 -5.58 17.61
CA LEU A 300 -5.87 -4.49 17.17
C LEU A 300 -6.52 -4.81 15.84
N SER A 301 -7.80 -4.52 15.71
CA SER A 301 -8.54 -4.53 14.45
C SER A 301 -9.15 -3.18 14.17
N TRP A 302 -9.02 -2.71 12.93
CA TRP A 302 -9.52 -1.42 12.44
C TRP A 302 -10.59 -1.64 11.38
N PHE A 303 -11.63 -0.81 11.41
CA PHE A 303 -12.75 -0.88 10.48
C PHE A 303 -13.05 0.53 9.97
N ASP A 304 -13.07 0.73 8.65
CA ASP A 304 -13.39 2.02 8.03
C ASP A 304 -14.89 2.32 8.13
N ILE A 305 -15.27 3.26 8.99
CA ILE A 305 -16.67 3.66 9.16
C ILE A 305 -16.95 5.03 8.52
N THR A 306 -16.02 5.57 7.74
CA THR A 306 -16.17 6.82 6.97
C THR A 306 -17.44 6.83 6.12
N PRO A 307 -17.80 5.73 5.41
CA PRO A 307 -19.00 5.73 4.56
C PRO A 307 -20.32 5.90 5.32
N TYR A 308 -20.33 5.77 6.64
CA TYR A 308 -21.54 5.87 7.47
C TYR A 308 -21.73 7.24 8.13
N ILE A 309 -20.87 8.21 7.81
CA ILE A 309 -21.10 9.61 8.17
C ILE A 309 -22.47 10.06 7.64
N GLY A 310 -23.19 10.84 8.44
CA GLY A 310 -24.55 11.24 8.13
C GLY A 310 -25.62 10.26 8.62
N ARG A 311 -25.23 9.15 9.28
CA ARG A 311 -26.14 8.10 9.79
C ARG A 311 -25.97 7.89 11.29
N ARG A 312 -26.93 7.22 11.92
CA ARG A 312 -26.74 6.64 13.26
C ARG A 312 -26.30 5.20 13.13
N VAL A 313 -25.25 4.82 13.84
CA VAL A 313 -24.63 3.48 13.72
C VAL A 313 -24.61 2.76 15.06
N ARG A 314 -24.75 1.43 15.02
CA ARG A 314 -24.43 0.52 16.12
C ARG A 314 -23.58 -0.62 15.58
N PHE A 315 -22.73 -1.15 16.44
CA PHE A 315 -21.91 -2.32 16.15
C PHE A 315 -22.35 -3.49 17.02
N ARG A 316 -22.31 -4.68 16.44
CA ARG A 316 -22.62 -5.94 17.12
C ARG A 316 -21.48 -6.92 16.94
N PHE A 317 -20.96 -7.42 18.04
CA PHE A 317 -19.97 -8.48 18.09
C PHE A 317 -20.72 -9.79 18.27
N THR A 318 -20.76 -10.58 17.21
CA THR A 318 -21.47 -11.86 17.17
C THR A 318 -20.46 -12.96 17.36
N ALA A 319 -20.59 -13.73 18.44
CA ALA A 319 -19.81 -14.95 18.65
C ALA A 319 -20.76 -16.15 18.47
N ALA A 320 -20.30 -17.16 17.75
CA ALA A 320 -21.05 -18.39 17.53
C ALA A 320 -20.14 -19.63 17.54
N SER A 321 -20.67 -20.75 18.02
CA SER A 321 -19.99 -22.04 18.10
C SER A 321 -20.83 -23.17 17.48
N ASP A 322 -20.14 -24.20 17.01
CA ASP A 322 -20.71 -25.46 16.57
C ASP A 322 -20.95 -26.41 17.76
N VAL A 323 -21.37 -27.65 17.48
CA VAL A 323 -21.81 -28.61 18.51
C VAL A 323 -20.69 -29.26 19.34
N SER A 324 -19.43 -28.86 19.16
CA SER A 324 -18.29 -29.42 19.91
C SER A 324 -17.08 -28.47 20.01
N ASN A 325 -16.09 -28.86 20.82
CA ASN A 325 -14.76 -28.22 20.89
C ASN A 325 -14.78 -26.74 21.27
N VAL A 326 -15.12 -26.49 22.52
CA VAL A 326 -15.07 -25.14 23.10
C VAL A 326 -13.66 -24.70 23.48
N ALA A 327 -13.47 -23.39 23.51
CA ALA A 327 -12.23 -22.70 23.89
C ALA A 327 -12.60 -21.40 24.66
N PRO A 328 -11.64 -20.60 25.15
CA PRO A 328 -11.93 -19.39 25.93
C PRO A 328 -12.85 -18.36 25.24
N GLY A 329 -12.91 -18.37 23.90
CA GLY A 329 -13.85 -17.58 23.12
C GLY A 329 -13.31 -16.21 22.75
N TRP A 330 -14.03 -15.13 23.00
CA TRP A 330 -13.67 -13.81 22.51
C TRP A 330 -13.77 -12.74 23.58
N GLU A 331 -12.68 -12.03 23.78
CA GLU A 331 -12.57 -10.85 24.62
C GLU A 331 -12.52 -9.58 23.76
N ILE A 332 -13.41 -8.63 24.03
CA ILE A 332 -13.40 -7.27 23.50
C ILE A 332 -12.90 -6.34 24.60
N GLY A 333 -11.68 -5.87 24.45
CA GLY A 333 -11.10 -4.79 25.24
C GLY A 333 -11.37 -3.43 24.61
N MET A 334 -10.38 -2.53 24.67
CA MET A 334 -10.50 -1.14 24.22
C MET A 334 -11.28 -0.98 22.89
N PHE A 335 -12.37 -0.21 22.93
CA PHE A 335 -13.19 0.16 21.78
C PHE A 335 -13.05 1.66 21.55
N ASP A 336 -12.60 2.06 20.35
CA ASP A 336 -12.50 3.45 19.97
C ASP A 336 -13.28 3.76 18.69
N ILE A 337 -13.83 4.96 18.61
CA ILE A 337 -14.12 5.64 17.35
C ILE A 337 -13.13 6.79 17.23
N VAL A 338 -12.31 6.75 16.19
CA VAL A 338 -11.22 7.70 15.97
C VAL A 338 -11.35 8.37 14.61
N ARG A 339 -10.96 9.63 14.58
CA ARG A 339 -10.78 10.41 13.37
C ARG A 339 -9.29 10.52 13.08
N THR A 340 -8.91 10.37 11.82
CA THR A 340 -7.53 10.61 11.40
C THR A 340 -7.29 12.09 11.16
N ASN A 341 -6.04 12.49 11.28
CA ASN A 341 -5.59 13.72 10.65
C ASN A 341 -5.86 13.63 9.15
N PRO A 342 -6.16 14.77 8.51
CA PRO A 342 -6.17 14.78 7.07
C PRO A 342 -4.81 14.26 6.63
N ALA A 343 -4.78 13.27 5.75
CA ALA A 343 -3.54 12.96 5.06
C ALA A 343 -2.99 14.31 4.56
N PRO A 344 -1.71 14.66 4.84
CA PRO A 344 -1.18 15.93 4.38
C PRO A 344 -1.55 16.05 2.90
N ILE A 345 -2.36 17.06 2.58
CA ILE A 345 -2.79 17.30 1.21
C ILE A 345 -1.51 17.63 0.48
N TYR A 346 -0.92 16.64 -0.18
CA TYR A 346 0.09 16.88 -1.19
C TYR A 346 -0.68 17.52 -2.34
N THR A 347 -0.84 18.84 -2.30
CA THR A 347 -1.16 19.58 -3.50
C THR A 347 0.03 19.37 -4.42
N SER A 348 -0.06 18.36 -5.29
CA SER A 348 0.78 18.27 -6.48
C SER A 348 0.33 19.40 -7.40
N ALA A 349 0.76 20.63 -7.09
CA ALA A 349 0.89 21.63 -8.10
C ALA A 349 1.94 21.09 -9.07
N THR A 350 1.50 20.57 -10.21
CA THR A 350 2.37 20.30 -11.35
C THR A 350 2.96 21.64 -11.81
N LEU A 351 4.04 22.05 -11.16
CA LEU A 351 4.99 22.98 -11.72
C LEU A 351 6.15 22.14 -12.26
N PRO A 352 6.64 22.44 -13.48
CA PRO A 352 7.63 21.60 -14.12
C PRO A 352 8.93 21.70 -13.30
N THR A 353 9.42 20.54 -12.86
CA THR A 353 10.81 20.27 -12.45
C THR A 353 11.38 21.10 -11.30
N MET A 354 11.32 20.62 -10.05
CA MET A 354 12.39 20.79 -9.05
C MET A 354 12.31 19.71 -7.95
N TRP A 355 13.48 19.22 -7.52
CA TRP A 355 13.68 18.24 -6.45
C TRP A 355 13.37 18.85 -5.07
N HIS A 356 12.77 18.06 -4.16
CA HIS A 356 12.60 18.44 -2.75
C HIS A 356 13.52 17.66 -1.82
N GLY A 357 14.21 18.38 -0.93
CA GLY A 357 14.81 17.86 0.30
C GLY A 357 14.06 18.44 1.51
N HIS A 358 13.75 17.60 2.48
CA HIS A 358 12.97 17.93 3.68
C HIS A 358 13.91 18.20 4.87
N VAL A 359 13.68 19.28 5.63
CA VAL A 359 14.38 19.58 6.89
C VAL A 359 13.33 19.80 7.98
N ILE A 360 13.42 19.05 9.09
CA ILE A 360 12.55 19.19 10.26
C ILE A 360 13.39 19.79 11.40
N ASP A 361 12.90 20.89 11.99
CA ASP A 361 13.45 21.47 13.23
C ASP A 361 12.42 21.29 14.37
N THR A 362 12.89 20.86 15.55
CA THR A 362 12.05 20.52 16.71
C THR A 362 12.29 21.43 17.93
N LEU A 363 12.97 22.57 17.79
CA LEU A 363 13.29 23.47 18.93
C LEU A 363 12.60 24.84 18.86
N THR A 364 12.15 25.34 20.02
CA THR A 364 11.17 26.44 20.13
C THR A 364 11.75 27.85 20.26
N THR A 365 13.07 28.08 20.11
CA THR A 365 13.62 29.44 20.06
C THR A 365 14.92 29.57 19.22
N VAL A 366 14.78 30.21 18.03
CA VAL A 366 15.79 30.96 17.21
C VAL A 366 16.78 30.07 16.41
N ASP A 367 17.02 30.16 15.08
CA ASP A 367 16.84 31.20 14.02
C ASP A 367 16.90 30.58 12.58
N ASP A 368 16.47 31.37 11.57
CA ASP A 368 16.77 31.30 10.12
C ASP A 368 17.33 29.98 9.57
N ILE A 369 16.44 29.17 8.98
CA ILE A 369 16.85 28.01 8.17
C ILE A 369 17.42 28.52 6.85
N GLN A 370 18.75 28.52 6.74
CA GLN A 370 19.43 28.79 5.46
C GLN A 370 19.64 27.49 4.71
N LEU A 371 19.01 27.37 3.53
CA LEU A 371 19.18 26.23 2.64
C LEU A 371 20.15 26.60 1.52
N ALA A 372 20.98 25.66 1.11
CA ALA A 372 21.83 25.78 -0.07
C ALA A 372 21.89 24.43 -0.79
N ILE A 373 21.70 24.42 -2.11
CA ILE A 373 21.77 23.20 -2.92
C ILE A 373 23.16 23.11 -3.52
N ARG A 374 23.90 22.04 -3.19
CA ARG A 374 25.27 21.80 -3.65
C ARG A 374 25.32 20.69 -4.69
N ARG A 375 26.06 20.91 -5.77
CA ARG A 375 26.44 19.88 -6.75
C ARG A 375 27.96 19.75 -6.78
N ILE A 376 28.47 18.52 -6.73
CA ILE A 376 29.89 18.24 -7.01
C ILE A 376 29.99 17.68 -8.41
N TYR A 377 30.83 18.27 -9.24
CA TYR A 377 31.09 17.81 -10.61
C TYR A 377 32.58 17.97 -10.92
N ASP A 378 33.23 16.88 -11.31
CA ASP A 378 34.66 16.81 -11.66
C ASP A 378 35.62 17.34 -10.55
N GLY A 379 35.26 17.10 -9.29
CA GLY A 379 36.04 17.55 -8.12
C GLY A 379 35.79 19.01 -7.71
N ASP A 380 35.08 19.78 -8.53
CA ASP A 380 34.68 21.16 -8.21
C ASP A 380 33.28 21.20 -7.58
N THR A 381 33.08 22.20 -6.72
CA THR A 381 31.82 22.41 -5.99
C THR A 381 31.06 23.59 -6.59
N TYR A 382 29.79 23.37 -6.89
CA TYR A 382 28.88 24.38 -7.39
C TYR A 382 27.64 24.47 -6.51
N TRP A 383 27.07 25.67 -6.42
CA TRP A 383 25.89 25.97 -5.61
C TRP A 383 24.79 26.54 -6.50
N TRP A 384 23.56 26.10 -6.30
CA TRP A 384 22.42 26.62 -7.04
C TRP A 384 22.21 28.09 -6.69
N ASP A 385 22.12 28.95 -7.69
CA ASP A 385 21.72 30.34 -7.57
C ASP A 385 20.33 30.51 -8.19
N HIS A 386 19.33 30.85 -7.37
CA HIS A 386 17.97 31.06 -7.85
C HIS A 386 17.84 32.30 -8.75
N GLU A 387 18.66 33.34 -8.57
CA GLU A 387 18.61 34.55 -9.40
C GLU A 387 19.23 34.28 -10.77
N ALA A 388 20.32 33.51 -10.81
CA ALA A 388 20.99 33.13 -12.06
C ALA A 388 20.32 31.93 -12.75
N GLY A 389 19.47 31.16 -12.05
CA GLY A 389 18.86 29.93 -12.55
C GLY A 389 19.90 28.86 -12.94
N ALA A 390 21.06 28.85 -12.26
CA ALA A 390 22.20 28.01 -12.62
C ALA A 390 23.06 27.65 -11.41
N PHE A 391 23.88 26.60 -11.56
CA PHE A 391 24.93 26.25 -10.60
C PHE A 391 26.15 27.15 -10.80
N ILE A 392 26.56 27.88 -9.76
CA ILE A 392 27.72 28.77 -9.77
C ILE A 392 28.82 28.27 -8.82
N PRO A 393 30.10 28.58 -9.05
CA PRO A 393 31.21 28.07 -8.22
C PRO A 393 31.36 28.84 -6.88
N THR A 394 30.38 29.66 -6.50
CA THR A 394 30.40 30.47 -5.28
C THR A 394 29.27 30.02 -4.36
N GLU A 395 29.57 29.86 -3.07
CA GLU A 395 28.59 29.46 -2.07
C GLU A 395 27.50 30.53 -1.90
N ILE A 396 26.24 30.10 -1.99
CA ILE A 396 25.06 30.95 -1.79
C ILE A 396 24.19 30.32 -0.72
N TRP A 397 23.74 31.17 0.21
CA TRP A 397 22.80 30.83 1.26
C TRP A 397 21.50 31.59 0.99
N PHE A 398 20.36 30.88 0.96
CA PHE A 398 19.05 31.51 0.83
C PHE A 398 18.49 31.82 2.21
N ASN A 399 17.98 33.04 2.42
CA ASN A 399 17.18 33.37 3.60
C ASN A 399 15.69 33.39 3.18
N PRO A 400 14.89 32.38 3.57
CA PRO A 400 13.52 32.25 3.11
C PRO A 400 12.53 33.31 3.67
N ASP A 401 12.96 34.20 4.58
CA ASP A 401 12.05 35.04 5.36
C ASP A 401 11.73 36.44 4.76
N LEU A 402 12.07 36.69 3.50
CA LEU A 402 11.62 37.91 2.80
C LEU A 402 10.38 37.62 1.95
N VAL A 403 9.22 37.53 2.62
CA VAL A 403 7.92 37.73 1.95
C VAL A 403 7.83 39.21 1.56
N GLU A 404 8.25 39.54 0.34
CA GLU A 404 7.89 40.82 -0.26
C GLU A 404 6.39 40.80 -0.56
N ASN A 405 5.63 41.69 0.10
CA ASN A 405 4.22 41.92 -0.19
C ASN A 405 4.07 42.41 -1.63
N PHE A 406 3.59 41.55 -2.53
CA PHE A 406 3.09 41.91 -3.86
C PHE A 406 1.56 41.93 -3.89
#